data_AF-D8RNX5-F1
#
_entry.id   AF-D8RNX5-F1
#
_cell.length_a   1.000
_cell.length_b   1.000
_cell.length_c   1.000
_cell.angle_alpha   90.00
_cell.angle_beta   90.00
_cell.angle_gamma   90.00
#
_symmetry.space_group_name_H-M   'P 1'
#
loop_
_entity.id
_entity.type
_entity.pdbx_description
1 polymer ?
#
loop_
_entity_poly.entity_id
_entity_poly.type
_entity_poly.pdbx_seq_one_letter_code
_entity_poly.pdbx_strand_id
1 'polypeptide(L)'
;HCGWNSTLESICAGVPMICWPCFFEQRLNCKDVADAWKVGIRLDDRGRDGTRGDKFPARVEEVVRGMIKDELGLRTKEKIWELRDGCKE
;
A
#
# COMPACT_ATOMS: atom_id res chain seq x y z
N HIS A 1 3.57 -4.13 6.46
CA HIS A 1 3.00 -5.41 6.94
C HIS A 1 1.49 -5.46 6.83
N CYS A 2 0.73 -4.36 6.77
CA CYS A 2 -0.72 -4.40 6.51
C CYS A 2 -1.54 -5.13 7.61
N GLY A 3 -1.07 -5.08 8.86
CA GLY A 3 -1.91 -5.47 9.99
C GLY A 3 -3.08 -4.48 10.15
N TRP A 4 -4.22 -4.98 10.63
CA TRP A 4 -5.47 -4.21 10.63
C TRP A 4 -5.37 -2.87 11.38
N ASN A 5 -4.72 -2.86 12.54
CA ASN A 5 -4.52 -1.63 13.32
C ASN A 5 -3.75 -0.56 12.55
N SER A 6 -2.60 -0.91 11.96
CA SER A 6 -1.81 0.04 11.17
C SER A 6 -2.55 0.49 9.90
N THR A 7 -3.34 -0.39 9.29
CA THR A 7 -4.19 -0.01 8.16
C THR A 7 -5.20 1.05 8.56
N LEU A 8 -5.90 0.86 9.68
CA LEU A 8 -6.85 1.85 10.20
C LEU A 8 -6.17 3.17 10.60
N GLU A 9 -5.03 3.12 11.29
CA GLU A 9 -4.25 4.31 11.64
C GLU A 9 -3.87 5.12 10.38
N SER A 10 -3.44 4.43 9.32
CA SER A 10 -3.07 5.06 8.04
C SER A 10 -4.26 5.76 7.38
N ILE A 11 -5.43 5.11 7.38
CA ILE A 11 -6.67 5.67 6.82
C ILE A 11 -7.10 6.90 7.63
N CYS A 12 -7.17 6.79 8.96
CA CYS A 12 -7.52 7.90 9.84
C CYS A 12 -6.57 9.10 9.68
N ALA A 13 -5.27 8.84 9.52
CA ALA A 13 -4.27 9.87 9.26
C ALA A 13 -4.31 10.43 7.82
N GLY A 14 -4.98 9.76 6.89
CA GLY A 14 -4.97 10.10 5.47
C GLY A 14 -3.58 9.94 4.83
N VAL A 15 -2.85 8.91 5.23
CA VAL A 15 -1.50 8.60 4.75
C VAL A 15 -1.52 7.32 3.93
N PRO A 16 -1.17 7.34 2.62
CA PRO A 16 -1.11 6.14 1.80
C PRO A 16 -0.07 5.12 2.25
N MET A 17 -0.33 3.84 1.99
CA MET A 17 0.54 2.74 2.44
C MET A 17 1.32 2.08 1.28
N ILE A 18 2.61 1.81 1.51
CA ILE A 18 3.32 0.78 0.75
C ILE A 18 3.12 -0.55 1.48
N CYS A 19 2.43 -1.47 0.81
CA CYS A 19 1.94 -2.70 1.39
C CYS A 19 2.90 -3.86 1.13
N TRP A 20 3.55 -4.33 2.20
CA TRP A 20 4.39 -5.53 2.18
C TRP A 20 3.96 -6.45 3.34
N PRO A 21 3.10 -7.44 3.07
CA PRO A 21 2.53 -8.31 4.09
C PRO A 21 3.48 -9.46 4.47
N CYS A 22 3.44 -9.89 5.74
CA CYS A 22 4.27 -10.99 6.24
C CYS A 22 3.44 -12.28 6.40
N PHE A 23 2.42 -12.26 7.26
CA PHE A 23 1.69 -13.46 7.70
C PHE A 23 0.18 -13.20 7.89
N PHE A 24 -0.60 -14.28 8.03
CA PHE A 24 -2.04 -14.24 8.35
C PHE A 24 -2.88 -13.41 7.36
N GLU A 25 -3.80 -12.59 7.88
CA GLU A 25 -4.76 -11.77 7.14
C GLU A 25 -4.10 -10.58 6.42
N GLN A 26 -2.83 -10.30 6.71
CA GLN A 26 -2.10 -9.17 6.12
C GLN A 26 -2.10 -9.18 4.59
N ARG A 27 -2.13 -10.37 3.97
CA ARG A 27 -2.23 -10.51 2.51
C ARG A 27 -3.60 -10.07 1.98
N LEU A 28 -4.67 -10.34 2.72
CA LEU A 28 -6.02 -9.89 2.39
C LEU A 28 -6.12 -8.38 2.59
N ASN A 29 -5.69 -7.86 3.74
CA ASN A 29 -5.66 -6.43 3.99
C ASN A 29 -4.83 -5.67 2.93
N CYS A 30 -3.69 -6.22 2.52
CA CYS A 30 -2.88 -5.66 1.43
C CYS A 30 -3.65 -5.59 0.11
N LYS A 31 -4.43 -6.64 -0.21
CA LYS A 31 -5.30 -6.67 -1.39
C LYS A 31 -6.41 -5.62 -1.28
N ASP A 32 -7.03 -5.46 -0.13
CA ASP A 32 -8.07 -4.45 0.07
C ASP A 32 -7.50 -3.03 -0.07
N VAL A 33 -6.36 -2.75 0.57
CA VAL A 33 -5.69 -1.44 0.49
C VAL A 33 -5.26 -1.09 -0.94
N ALA A 34 -4.64 -2.03 -1.66
CA ALA A 34 -4.06 -1.76 -2.97
C ALA A 34 -5.07 -1.88 -4.12
N ASP A 35 -5.90 -2.92 -4.10
CA ASP A 35 -6.71 -3.31 -5.26
C ASP A 35 -8.16 -2.80 -5.11
N ALA A 36 -8.76 -2.93 -3.93
CA ALA A 36 -10.15 -2.55 -3.69
C ALA A 36 -10.31 -1.04 -3.43
N TRP A 37 -9.60 -0.51 -2.42
CA TRP A 37 -9.71 0.89 -1.99
C TRP A 37 -8.77 1.81 -2.77
N LYS A 38 -7.68 1.26 -3.33
CA LYS A 38 -6.68 2.00 -4.10
C LYS A 38 -6.02 3.13 -3.30
N VAL A 39 -5.88 2.92 -1.98
CA VAL A 39 -5.28 3.87 -1.02
C VAL A 39 -3.82 3.52 -0.69
N GLY A 40 -3.25 2.55 -1.39
CA GLY A 40 -1.87 2.14 -1.24
C GLY A 40 -1.37 1.30 -2.40
N ILE A 41 -0.13 0.86 -2.34
CA ILE A 41 0.54 0.09 -3.40
C ILE A 41 1.09 -1.21 -2.83
N ARG A 42 0.80 -2.34 -3.48
CA ARG A 42 1.39 -3.63 -3.13
C ARG A 42 2.83 -3.69 -3.62
N LEU A 43 3.74 -3.95 -2.69
CA LEU A 43 5.12 -4.26 -2.97
C LEU A 43 5.25 -5.78 -3.10
N ASP A 44 5.42 -6.26 -4.33
CA ASP A 44 5.63 -7.68 -4.59
C ASP A 44 7.11 -8.02 -4.44
N ASP A 45 7.43 -8.86 -3.46
CA ASP A 45 8.79 -9.31 -3.19
C ASP A 45 9.13 -10.65 -3.84
N ARG A 46 8.18 -11.26 -4.55
CA ARG A 46 8.35 -12.59 -5.15
C ARG A 46 8.29 -12.54 -6.67
N GLY A 47 9.18 -13.30 -7.32
CA GLY A 47 9.08 -13.61 -8.74
C GLY A 47 7.89 -14.53 -9.03
N ARG A 48 7.62 -14.78 -10.33
CA ARG A 48 6.55 -15.71 -10.77
C ARG A 48 6.70 -17.13 -10.23
N ASP A 49 7.90 -17.50 -9.80
CA ASP A 49 8.28 -18.76 -9.18
C ASP A 49 8.12 -18.78 -7.64
N GLY A 50 7.71 -17.66 -7.04
CA GLY A 50 7.54 -17.50 -5.60
C GLY A 50 8.84 -17.22 -4.83
N THR A 51 9.99 -17.06 -5.50
CA THR A 51 11.27 -16.77 -4.84
C THR A 51 11.51 -15.27 -4.70
N ARG A 52 12.23 -14.87 -3.65
CA ARG A 52 12.58 -13.46 -3.43
C ARG A 52 13.66 -13.07 -4.44
N GLY A 53 13.28 -12.26 -5.42
CA GLY A 53 14.14 -11.98 -6.58
C GLY A 53 15.12 -10.83 -6.37
N ASP A 54 16.25 -10.87 -7.06
CA ASP A 54 17.33 -9.85 -7.03
C ASP A 54 16.86 -8.43 -7.40
N LYS A 55 15.72 -8.31 -8.09
CA LYS A 55 15.13 -7.03 -8.51
C LYS A 55 14.38 -6.30 -7.39
N PHE A 56 14.19 -6.93 -6.24
CA PHE A 56 13.38 -6.39 -5.16
C PHE A 56 13.87 -5.02 -4.65
N PRO A 57 15.17 -4.77 -4.43
CA PRO A 57 15.66 -3.45 -4.01
C PRO A 57 15.33 -2.34 -5.03
N ALA A 58 15.48 -2.62 -6.33
CA ALA A 58 15.14 -1.67 -7.38
C ALA A 58 13.64 -1.36 -7.40
N ARG A 59 12.79 -2.37 -7.18
CA ARG A 59 11.35 -2.18 -7.06
C ARG A 59 10.95 -1.34 -5.84
N VAL A 60 11.62 -1.54 -4.70
CA VAL A 60 11.43 -0.71 -3.50
C VAL A 60 11.73 0.74 -3.84
N GLU A 61 12.89 1.01 -4.45
CA GLU A 61 13.28 2.37 -4.82
C GLU A 61 12.27 3.02 -5.77
N GLU A 62 11.86 2.32 -6.82
CA GLU A 62 10.85 2.77 -7.80
C GLU A 62 9.55 3.18 -7.10
N VAL A 63 8.99 2.31 -6.25
CA VAL A 63 7.72 2.57 -5.57
C VAL A 63 7.86 3.71 -4.56
N VAL A 64 8.94 3.76 -3.78
CA VAL A 64 9.17 4.83 -2.81
C VAL A 64 9.32 6.18 -3.52
N ARG A 65 10.10 6.25 -4.60
CA ARG A 65 10.23 7.49 -5.39
C ARG A 65 8.89 7.91 -5.98
N GLY A 66 8.15 6.97 -6.56
CA GLY A 66 6.83 7.23 -7.16
C GLY A 66 5.81 7.75 -6.15
N MET A 67 5.81 7.21 -4.92
CA MET A 67 4.93 7.64 -3.84
C MET A 67 5.27 9.05 -3.32
N ILE A 68 6.52 9.48 -3.44
CA ILE A 68 6.97 10.79 -2.95
C ILE A 68 6.80 11.88 -4.00
N LYS A 69 7.18 11.60 -5.26
CA LYS A 69 7.38 12.63 -6.29
C LYS A 69 6.39 12.60 -7.44
N ASP A 70 5.76 11.46 -7.68
CA ASP A 70 5.07 11.22 -8.93
C ASP A 70 3.54 11.11 -8.74
N GLU A 71 2.83 10.96 -9.85
CA GLU A 71 1.37 10.86 -9.90
C GLU A 71 0.83 9.67 -9.07
N LEU A 72 1.64 8.63 -8.89
CA LEU A 72 1.32 7.49 -8.04
C LEU A 72 1.01 7.91 -6.59
N GLY A 73 1.85 8.77 -6.02
CA GLY A 73 1.67 9.31 -4.67
C GLY A 73 0.47 10.24 -4.57
N LEU A 74 0.22 11.05 -5.61
CA LEU A 74 -0.93 11.96 -5.64
C LEU A 74 -2.26 11.20 -5.68
N ARG A 75 -2.39 10.24 -6.62
CA ARG A 75 -3.61 9.45 -6.78
C ARG A 75 -3.98 8.66 -5.51
N THR A 76 -2.98 8.09 -4.83
CA THR A 76 -3.22 7.35 -3.58
C THR A 76 -3.56 8.28 -2.42
N LYS A 77 -2.99 9.49 -2.36
CA LYS A 77 -3.38 10.53 -1.38
C LYS A 77 -4.82 10.99 -1.57
N GLU A 78 -5.23 11.27 -2.81
CA GLU A 78 -6.60 11.66 -3.12
C GLU A 78 -7.59 10.58 -2.64
N LYS A 79 -7.34 9.32 -3.00
CA LYS A 79 -8.18 8.19 -2.59
C LYS A 79 -8.27 8.02 -1.07
N ILE A 80 -7.17 8.17 -0.35
CA ILE A 80 -7.20 7.98 1.10
C ILE A 80 -7.87 9.14 1.84
N TRP A 81 -7.81 10.36 1.30
CA TRP A 81 -8.57 11.48 1.86
C TRP A 81 -10.06 11.34 1.61
N GLU A 82 -10.48 10.93 0.41
CA GLU A 82 -11.88 10.56 0.14
C GLU A 82 -12.38 9.51 1.15
N LEU A 83 -11.61 8.44 1.35
CA LEU A 83 -11.97 7.37 2.28
C LEU A 83 -12.01 7.88 3.74
N ARG A 84 -10.99 8.62 4.18
CA ARG A 84 -10.91 9.18 5.54
C ARG A 84 -12.09 10.09 5.85
N ASP A 85 -12.45 10.96 4.91
CA ASP A 85 -13.47 11.98 5.13
C ASP A 85 -14.87 11.37 5.00
N GLY A 86 -15.08 10.36 4.15
CA GLY A 86 -16.30 9.58 4.10
C GLY A 86 -16.59 8.74 5.35
N CYS A 87 -15.60 8.50 6.23
CA CYS A 87 -15.80 7.82 7.51
C CYS A 87 -16.24 8.75 8.66
N LYS A 88 -16.31 10.07 8.42
CA LYS A 88 -16.71 11.06 9.44
C LYS A 88 -18.19 11.45 9.39
N GLU A 89 -18.90 10.97 8.38
CA GLU A 89 -20.35 11.11 8.20
C GLU A 89 -21.10 9.89 8.76
#